data_AF-A0A2T6D2C1-F1
#
_entry.id   AF-A0A2T6D2C1-F1
#
_cell.length_a   1.000
_cell.length_b   1.000
_cell.length_c   1.000
_cell.angle_alpha   90.00
_cell.angle_beta   90.00
_cell.angle_gamma   90.00
#
_symmetry.space_group_name_H-M   'P 1'
#
loop_
_entity.id
_entity.type
_entity.pdbx_description
1 polymer ?
#
loop_
_entity_poly.entity_id
_entity_poly.type
_entity_poly.pdbx_seq_one_letter_code
_entity_poly.pdbx_strand_id
1 'polypeptide(L)'
;MKSNHACCAGLLSRCRLRPIPALLILFALLALPAVATITEPNNQKVVFRYRSFSGTTPDWVSPLTSLGNISHASGSADLVTTDRGAGFDNLTVTDFDGSTEYVQGAGTITTVDGAADDSFTVEAWFKADTLSGPRTLFSNTEDYRGFALRLNGARLRGEVRFKNGSTYVNQIVAQEAAYADLETGAWYCAVLHVRKTSSAYEIRLYLNGTRVAFVTTSSQWDGVYQSVELPMVGAEPAGGVGSSSFFDGQIYAVTVSNHDLYLDNYVKNAVVRDGSRYGGMIGYHDYLSTTAGVDFRIQATISDYTDLGSSQVVGRMQLPYLNDGYVPQGLGYDAANGYFYVSYYWCGDDGSTGSTTANSDKISIVAEIDRSTQTLRRTFRLYRPNGDANYGHLGGLEYYNGSLYVTYGTSVYRYPLASAPSPTYVFDPKTFANPRADQNPLTDVTTYPLSSYLQGNTSNSTLHLATDTDGDVVLWVSEYDSAAKKKILGFVLNSSGGITTPAKYAFTLPVFSVNGMACYNMTATECYFYVVTGGVWKRVRYLKSSATAQSTTTVFSGPPGTEDLVLVGTQVWTTSETGGRYYQKGAGWDNLFPFLFGVSP
;
A
#
# COMPACT_ATOMS: atom_id res chain seq x y z
N MET A 1 -18.48 41.44 21.86
CA MET A 1 -19.92 41.27 22.17
C MET A 1 -20.38 40.04 21.39
N LYS A 2 -20.26 38.81 21.89
CA LYS A 2 -21.16 38.08 22.81
C LYS A 2 -22.66 38.19 22.46
N SER A 3 -23.20 37.15 21.80
CA SER A 3 -24.57 36.61 21.96
C SER A 3 -24.76 35.44 20.98
N ASN A 4 -25.44 34.33 21.26
CA ASN A 4 -25.95 33.73 22.48
C ASN A 4 -26.32 32.28 22.13
N HIS A 5 -25.96 31.35 23.02
CA HIS A 5 -26.55 30.02 23.14
C HIS A 5 -27.93 30.11 23.78
N ALA A 6 -28.87 29.27 23.33
CA ALA A 6 -30.02 28.70 24.05
C ALA A 6 -30.91 28.00 23.00
N CYS A 7 -31.66 26.93 23.22
CA CYS A 7 -31.85 25.94 24.28
C CYS A 7 -32.98 25.04 23.73
N CYS A 8 -32.95 23.73 23.92
CA CYS A 8 -34.18 22.95 24.02
C CYS A 8 -33.90 21.59 24.66
N ALA A 9 -34.18 21.51 25.95
CA ALA A 9 -34.36 20.27 26.68
C ALA A 9 -35.87 20.02 26.85
N GLY A 10 -36.24 18.74 26.85
CA GLY A 10 -37.39 18.24 27.62
C GLY A 10 -38.55 17.68 26.80
N LEU A 11 -38.71 16.35 26.83
CA LEU A 11 -39.99 15.70 27.16
C LEU A 11 -39.79 14.19 27.39
N LEU A 12 -39.58 13.84 28.66
CA LEU A 12 -39.78 12.51 29.21
C LEU A 12 -41.30 12.27 29.32
N SER A 13 -41.83 11.25 28.64
CA SER A 13 -43.17 10.73 28.92
C SER A 13 -43.15 9.22 29.13
N ARG A 14 -43.95 8.81 30.11
CA ARG A 14 -43.98 7.53 30.80
C ARG A 14 -44.49 6.41 29.88
N CYS A 15 -43.74 5.33 29.73
CA CYS A 15 -44.28 4.04 29.28
C CYS A 15 -44.26 3.03 30.43
N ARG A 16 -45.46 2.54 30.78
CA ARG A 16 -45.70 1.47 31.75
C ARG A 16 -45.24 0.14 31.15
N LEU A 17 -44.31 -0.54 31.82
CA LEU A 17 -43.97 -1.94 31.56
C LEU A 17 -45.13 -2.85 31.98
N ARG A 18 -45.61 -3.69 31.07
CA ARG A 18 -46.35 -4.92 31.38
C ARG A 18 -45.37 -6.11 31.30
N PRO A 19 -45.48 -7.12 32.17
CA PRO A 19 -44.63 -8.30 32.09
C PRO A 19 -45.09 -9.21 30.94
N ILE A 20 -44.16 -9.59 30.07
CA ILE A 20 -44.33 -10.65 29.05
C ILE A 20 -43.59 -11.89 29.58
N PRO A 21 -44.17 -13.10 29.50
CA PRO A 21 -43.63 -14.29 30.13
C PRO A 21 -42.33 -14.75 29.45
N ALA A 22 -41.44 -15.30 30.27
CA ALA A 22 -40.12 -15.79 29.90
C ALA A 22 -40.19 -16.80 28.73
N LEU A 23 -39.71 -16.38 27.57
CA LEU A 23 -39.36 -17.27 26.47
C LEU A 23 -37.89 -17.64 26.63
N LEU A 24 -37.64 -18.91 26.93
CA LEU A 24 -36.31 -19.52 27.01
C LEU A 24 -35.59 -19.35 25.66
N ILE A 25 -34.74 -18.33 25.53
CA ILE A 25 -33.81 -18.20 24.40
C ILE A 25 -32.55 -18.96 24.79
N LEU A 26 -32.37 -20.11 24.17
CA LEU A 26 -31.14 -20.90 24.20
C LEU A 26 -30.04 -20.07 23.51
N PHE A 27 -29.27 -19.30 24.28
CA PHE A 27 -28.05 -18.66 23.81
C PHE A 27 -27.04 -19.76 23.48
N ALA A 28 -26.91 -20.12 22.20
CA ALA A 28 -25.68 -20.72 21.71
C ALA A 28 -24.58 -19.67 21.91
N LEU A 29 -23.73 -19.86 22.92
CA LEU A 29 -22.46 -19.15 23.02
C LEU A 29 -21.67 -19.49 21.75
N LEU A 30 -21.75 -18.61 20.75
CA LEU A 30 -20.69 -18.45 19.77
C LEU A 30 -19.47 -18.03 20.58
N ALA A 31 -18.60 -18.99 20.88
CA ALA A 31 -17.25 -18.70 21.33
C ALA A 31 -16.67 -17.74 20.29
N LEU A 32 -16.51 -16.48 20.66
CA LEU A 32 -15.66 -15.58 19.89
C LEU A 32 -14.32 -16.32 19.77
N PRO A 33 -13.76 -16.48 18.56
CA PRO A 33 -12.43 -17.04 18.43
C PRO A 33 -11.54 -16.24 19.37
N ALA A 34 -10.82 -16.95 20.26
CA ALA A 34 -9.87 -16.32 21.15
C ALA A 34 -8.99 -15.45 20.25
N VAL A 35 -9.03 -14.13 20.47
CA VAL A 35 -8.10 -13.20 19.81
C VAL A 35 -6.74 -13.71 20.22
N ALA A 36 -6.01 -14.30 19.27
CA ALA A 36 -4.68 -14.78 19.53
C ALA A 36 -3.89 -13.56 19.97
N THR A 37 -3.48 -13.53 21.24
CA THR A 37 -2.53 -12.54 21.71
C THR A 37 -1.25 -12.83 20.95
N ILE A 38 -0.99 -12.06 19.89
CA ILE A 38 0.28 -12.10 19.18
C ILE A 38 1.32 -11.70 20.22
N THR A 39 1.99 -12.70 20.77
CA THR A 39 3.15 -12.47 21.62
C THR A 39 4.22 -12.02 20.64
N GLU A 40 4.75 -10.80 20.79
CA GLU A 40 5.78 -10.30 19.89
C GLU A 40 6.84 -11.39 19.68
N PRO A 41 7.07 -11.85 18.43
CA PRO A 41 8.02 -12.90 18.19
C PRO A 41 9.41 -12.43 18.65
N ASN A 42 9.89 -13.03 19.74
CA ASN A 42 11.27 -13.15 20.16
C ASN A 42 12.22 -12.01 19.74
N ASN A 43 11.97 -10.77 20.15
CA ASN A 43 12.95 -9.68 20.05
C ASN A 43 13.43 -9.44 18.59
N GLN A 44 12.57 -9.69 17.61
CA GLN A 44 12.77 -9.32 16.20
C GLN A 44 12.63 -7.78 16.05
N LYS A 45 13.60 -7.15 15.39
CA LYS A 45 13.82 -5.69 15.34
C LYS A 45 14.30 -5.20 13.99
N VAL A 46 14.01 -3.94 13.68
CA VAL A 46 14.92 -3.14 12.85
C VAL A 46 16.09 -2.74 13.73
N VAL A 47 17.29 -3.12 13.31
CA VAL A 47 18.55 -2.90 14.05
C VAL A 47 19.37 -1.75 13.47
N PHE A 48 19.09 -1.33 12.23
CA PHE A 48 19.66 -0.13 11.63
C PHE A 48 18.64 0.55 10.72
N ARG A 49 18.62 1.89 10.76
CA ARG A 49 17.83 2.69 9.84
C ARG A 49 18.56 3.95 9.43
N TYR A 50 18.61 4.15 8.13
CA TYR A 50 18.99 5.38 7.51
C TYR A 50 17.86 5.87 6.60
N ARG A 51 17.59 7.17 6.66
CA ARG A 51 16.69 7.85 5.73
C ARG A 51 17.12 9.30 5.61
N SER A 52 17.04 9.85 4.40
CA SER A 52 17.24 11.27 4.20
C SER A 52 16.05 12.06 4.78
N PHE A 53 16.33 13.06 5.62
CA PHE A 53 15.31 13.95 6.19
C PHE A 53 15.86 15.38 6.23
N SER A 54 14.97 16.36 6.11
CA SER A 54 15.29 17.77 6.37
C SER A 54 14.85 18.16 7.79
N GLY A 55 15.69 18.89 8.53
CA GLY A 55 15.34 19.45 9.85
C GLY A 55 15.89 18.63 11.01
N THR A 56 15.17 18.61 12.14
CA THR A 56 15.59 17.87 13.34
C THR A 56 15.50 16.37 13.09
N THR A 57 16.62 15.67 13.29
CA THR A 57 16.69 14.20 13.22
C THR A 57 15.67 13.58 14.18
N PRO A 58 14.70 12.81 13.66
CA PRO A 58 13.81 12.05 14.52
C PRO A 58 14.59 10.97 15.28
N ASP A 59 14.15 10.65 16.49
CA ASP A 59 14.74 9.66 17.40
C ASP A 59 14.76 8.22 16.85
N TRP A 60 13.92 7.95 15.86
CA TRP A 60 13.81 6.66 15.17
C TRP A 60 14.75 6.49 13.97
N VAL A 61 15.46 7.55 13.56
CA VAL A 61 16.60 7.43 12.64
C VAL A 61 17.80 7.05 13.50
N SER A 62 18.54 5.99 13.13
CA SER A 62 19.70 5.53 13.92
C SER A 62 20.59 6.73 14.24
N PRO A 63 20.99 6.93 15.52
CA PRO A 63 21.60 8.19 15.93
C PRO A 63 22.79 8.48 15.02
N LEU A 64 22.72 9.60 14.32
CA LEU A 64 23.92 10.22 13.77
C LEU A 64 24.72 10.64 15.01
N THR A 65 25.95 10.13 15.18
CA THR A 65 26.80 10.58 16.29
C THR A 65 27.02 12.08 16.14
N SER A 66 26.33 12.89 16.97
CA SER A 66 26.51 14.33 17.17
C SER A 66 26.89 15.11 15.90
N LEU A 67 25.91 15.60 15.13
CA LEU A 67 26.17 16.14 13.78
C LEU A 67 27.09 15.18 13.01
N GLY A 68 26.63 13.93 12.90
CA GLY A 68 27.36 12.89 12.21
C GLY A 68 27.63 13.39 10.81
N ASN A 69 28.87 13.85 10.60
CA ASN A 69 29.36 14.21 9.31
C ASN A 69 29.06 13.00 8.44
N ILE A 70 28.11 13.14 7.50
CA ILE A 70 28.43 12.64 6.18
C ILE A 70 29.83 13.20 5.95
N SER A 71 30.82 12.34 5.75
CA SER A 71 32.18 12.80 5.46
C SER A 71 32.15 13.55 4.15
N HIS A 72 31.76 14.83 4.19
CA HIS A 72 31.73 15.71 3.06
C HIS A 72 33.16 16.16 2.81
N ALA A 73 33.68 15.85 1.63
CA ALA A 73 34.62 16.78 1.02
C ALA A 73 33.92 18.14 0.94
N SER A 74 34.55 19.21 1.44
CA SER A 74 33.93 20.54 1.54
C SER A 74 33.29 20.99 0.22
N GLY A 75 31.96 21.13 0.15
CA GLY A 75 31.25 21.83 -0.93
C GLY A 75 30.04 21.16 -1.60
N SER A 76 29.62 19.96 -1.24
CA SER A 76 28.36 19.37 -1.74
C SER A 76 27.14 19.90 -0.96
N ALA A 77 25.96 19.85 -1.58
CA ALA A 77 24.70 20.17 -0.89
C ALA A 77 24.11 18.87 -0.34
N ASP A 78 24.21 18.67 0.99
CA ASP A 78 23.95 17.40 1.71
C ASP A 78 22.59 16.75 1.44
N LEU A 79 21.59 17.56 1.07
CA LEU A 79 20.21 17.14 0.89
C LEU A 79 19.63 17.76 -0.37
N VAL A 80 19.34 16.91 -1.36
CA VAL A 80 18.56 17.32 -2.52
C VAL A 80 17.09 17.28 -2.12
N THR A 81 16.46 18.45 -2.09
CA THR A 81 15.02 18.57 -1.90
C THR A 81 14.36 18.68 -3.26
N THR A 82 13.53 17.70 -3.60
CA THR A 82 12.67 17.77 -4.78
C THR A 82 11.27 18.14 -4.33
N ASP A 83 10.82 19.35 -4.68
CA ASP A 83 9.43 19.79 -4.49
C ASP A 83 8.53 19.00 -5.45
N ARG A 84 7.55 18.29 -4.87
CA ARG A 84 6.61 17.44 -5.59
C ARG A 84 5.25 18.12 -5.79
N GLY A 85 5.18 19.44 -5.69
CA GLY A 85 4.00 20.23 -5.99
C GLY A 85 2.92 20.22 -4.91
N ALA A 86 1.80 20.89 -5.20
CA ALA A 86 0.74 21.21 -4.26
C ALA A 86 -0.11 19.97 -3.93
N GLY A 87 0.42 19.01 -3.19
CA GLY A 87 -0.35 17.83 -2.78
C GLY A 87 0.51 16.69 -2.24
N PHE A 88 1.77 16.61 -2.65
CA PHE A 88 2.70 15.53 -2.29
C PHE A 88 3.88 16.18 -1.58
N ASP A 89 4.18 15.68 -0.39
CA ASP A 89 5.23 16.23 0.45
C ASP A 89 6.60 16.21 -0.26
N ASN A 90 7.51 17.08 0.18
CA ASN A 90 8.88 17.10 -0.33
C ASN A 90 9.56 15.75 -0.16
N LEU A 91 10.23 15.28 -1.22
CA LEU A 91 11.21 14.21 -1.06
C LEU A 91 12.56 14.84 -0.76
N THR A 92 13.16 14.33 0.30
CA THR A 92 14.57 14.54 0.58
C THR A 92 15.33 13.27 0.23
N VAL A 93 16.44 13.41 -0.50
CA VAL A 93 17.42 12.34 -0.74
C VAL A 93 18.82 12.87 -0.47
N THR A 94 19.73 11.98 -0.11
CA THR A 94 21.15 12.28 -0.02
C THR A 94 21.81 11.86 -1.31
N ASP A 95 22.61 12.77 -1.86
CA ASP A 95 23.42 12.56 -3.06
C ASP A 95 24.84 12.21 -2.61
N PHE A 96 25.40 11.13 -3.13
CA PHE A 96 26.72 10.62 -2.81
C PHE A 96 27.66 10.83 -3.99
N ASP A 97 28.83 11.38 -3.75
CA ASP A 97 29.82 11.79 -4.75
C ASP A 97 30.59 10.66 -5.46
N GLY A 98 30.41 9.40 -5.05
CA GLY A 98 31.14 8.28 -5.62
C GLY A 98 32.59 8.15 -5.19
N SER A 99 33.07 8.95 -4.23
CA SER A 99 34.49 9.02 -3.90
C SER A 99 34.84 9.19 -2.42
N THR A 100 34.07 9.95 -1.65
CA THR A 100 34.40 10.28 -0.26
C THR A 100 33.21 10.24 0.70
N GLU A 101 31.98 10.31 0.18
CA GLU A 101 30.79 10.47 1.02
C GLU A 101 30.23 9.12 1.51
N TYR A 102 29.85 9.09 2.79
CA TYR A 102 29.20 7.94 3.43
C TYR A 102 28.43 8.39 4.67
N VAL A 103 27.48 7.57 5.12
CA VAL A 103 26.80 7.72 6.41
C VAL A 103 27.16 6.56 7.31
N GLN A 104 27.50 6.84 8.56
CA GLN A 104 27.87 5.82 9.55
C GLN A 104 26.84 5.79 10.70
N GLY A 105 26.50 4.59 11.17
CA GLY A 105 25.67 4.42 12.36
C GLY A 105 26.42 4.69 13.67
N ALA A 106 25.71 5.13 14.72
CA ALA A 106 26.32 5.38 16.04
C ALA A 106 26.73 4.16 16.86
N GLY A 107 26.37 2.95 16.42
CA GLY A 107 26.67 1.73 17.15
C GLY A 107 26.74 0.52 16.24
N THR A 108 27.41 -0.52 16.73
CA THR A 108 27.42 -1.84 16.10
C THR A 108 26.01 -2.42 16.09
N ILE A 109 25.72 -3.24 15.09
CA ILE A 109 24.43 -3.92 14.95
C ILE A 109 24.61 -5.43 15.04
N THR A 110 23.53 -6.16 15.31
CA THR A 110 23.53 -7.62 15.35
C THR A 110 22.41 -8.16 14.47
N THR A 111 22.69 -9.23 13.72
CA THR A 111 21.67 -9.98 12.98
C THR A 111 20.98 -11.04 13.83
N VAL A 112 21.45 -11.27 15.06
CA VAL A 112 20.89 -12.28 15.97
C VAL A 112 19.66 -11.71 16.69
N ASP A 113 18.54 -12.42 16.63
CA ASP A 113 17.30 -12.11 17.35
C ASP A 113 17.25 -12.74 18.75
N GLY A 114 16.12 -12.60 19.46
CA GLY A 114 15.95 -13.15 20.80
C GLY A 114 15.84 -14.68 20.85
N ALA A 115 15.59 -15.33 19.72
CA ALA A 115 15.56 -16.78 19.58
C ALA A 115 16.92 -17.36 19.18
N ALA A 116 17.96 -16.53 19.09
CA ALA A 116 19.25 -16.89 18.51
C ALA A 116 19.17 -17.34 17.04
N ASP A 117 18.12 -16.91 16.33
CA ASP A 117 18.08 -16.93 14.87
C ASP A 117 18.90 -15.74 14.35
N ASP A 118 19.65 -15.95 13.30
CA ASP A 118 20.51 -14.95 12.67
C ASP A 118 20.11 -14.69 11.21
N SER A 119 18.85 -14.97 10.89
CA SER A 119 18.15 -14.49 9.71
C SER A 119 18.06 -12.96 9.71
N PHE A 120 18.26 -12.33 8.57
CA PHE A 120 18.20 -10.86 8.46
C PHE A 120 17.79 -10.40 7.07
N THR A 121 17.38 -9.14 7.00
CA THR A 121 17.04 -8.47 5.75
C THR A 121 17.68 -7.10 5.69
N VAL A 122 18.28 -6.75 4.54
CA VAL A 122 18.77 -5.40 4.22
C VAL A 122 17.96 -4.89 3.03
N GLU A 123 17.35 -3.73 3.17
CA GLU A 123 16.58 -3.06 2.12
C GLU A 123 17.21 -1.71 1.81
N ALA A 124 17.33 -1.35 0.53
CA ALA A 124 17.87 -0.07 0.08
C ALA A 124 17.09 0.50 -1.11
N TRP A 125 16.77 1.79 -1.05
CA TRP A 125 16.17 2.56 -2.14
C TRP A 125 17.19 3.53 -2.69
N PHE A 126 17.56 3.35 -3.96
CA PHE A 126 18.66 4.10 -4.57
C PHE A 126 18.43 4.41 -6.04
N LYS A 127 19.18 5.39 -6.55
CA LYS A 127 19.30 5.78 -7.95
C LYS A 127 20.77 6.06 -8.23
N ALA A 128 21.42 5.15 -8.96
CA ALA A 128 22.85 5.28 -9.25
C ALA A 128 23.10 6.22 -10.44
N ASP A 129 24.07 7.13 -10.31
CA ASP A 129 24.48 8.02 -11.39
C ASP A 129 25.60 7.38 -12.23
N THR A 130 26.41 6.52 -11.62
CA THR A 130 27.27 5.57 -12.34
C THR A 130 27.07 4.14 -11.85
N LEU A 131 27.27 3.21 -12.77
CA LEU A 131 27.28 1.77 -12.50
C LEU A 131 28.66 1.18 -12.74
N SER A 132 29.73 1.99 -12.74
CA SER A 132 31.09 1.49 -12.92
C SER A 132 31.68 0.97 -11.61
N GLY A 133 32.22 -0.26 -11.68
CA GLY A 133 32.91 -0.89 -10.54
C GLY A 133 32.00 -1.29 -9.38
N PRO A 134 32.59 -1.68 -8.23
CA PRO A 134 31.86 -1.94 -7.00
C PRO A 134 31.34 -0.64 -6.36
N ARG A 135 30.06 -0.62 -5.96
CA ARG A 135 29.41 0.53 -5.30
C ARG A 135 28.55 0.05 -4.13
N THR A 136 28.81 0.52 -2.92
CA THR A 136 28.18 -0.01 -1.70
C THR A 136 26.91 0.74 -1.35
N LEU A 137 25.77 0.04 -1.32
CA LEU A 137 24.51 0.62 -0.83
C LEU A 137 24.50 0.58 0.69
N PHE A 138 24.87 -0.56 1.26
CA PHE A 138 25.00 -0.77 2.70
C PHE A 138 26.11 -1.80 2.98
N SER A 139 26.92 -1.56 4.01
CA SER A 139 27.90 -2.54 4.48
C SER A 139 28.04 -2.50 5.99
N ASN A 140 28.11 -3.69 6.60
CA ASN A 140 28.57 -3.89 7.97
C ASN A 140 29.64 -4.98 7.96
N THR A 141 30.83 -4.62 7.48
CA THR A 141 31.97 -5.54 7.35
C THR A 141 33.21 -5.08 8.09
N GLU A 142 34.00 -6.00 8.62
CA GLU A 142 35.33 -5.77 9.20
C GLU A 142 36.36 -6.54 8.38
N ASP A 143 37.26 -5.85 7.65
CA ASP A 143 38.15 -6.49 6.67
C ASP A 143 37.39 -7.40 5.68
N TYR A 144 36.26 -6.92 5.14
CA TYR A 144 35.35 -7.69 4.28
C TYR A 144 34.74 -8.93 4.97
N ARG A 145 34.65 -8.94 6.30
CA ARG A 145 33.94 -9.97 7.09
C ARG A 145 32.65 -9.40 7.66
N GLY A 146 31.50 -9.98 7.34
CA GLY A 146 30.20 -9.48 7.77
C GLY A 146 29.20 -9.63 6.65
N PHE A 147 28.39 -8.61 6.40
CA PHE A 147 27.47 -8.60 5.28
C PHE A 147 27.36 -7.25 4.60
N ALA A 148 27.06 -7.27 3.31
CA ALA A 148 26.92 -6.07 2.49
C ALA A 148 25.94 -6.26 1.34
N LEU A 149 25.24 -5.18 1.00
CA LEU A 149 24.43 -5.03 -0.21
C LEU A 149 25.10 -3.99 -1.10
N ARG A 150 25.50 -4.40 -2.31
CA ARG A 150 26.31 -3.57 -3.20
C ARG A 150 25.95 -3.79 -4.67
N LEU A 151 26.41 -2.89 -5.52
CA LEU A 151 26.46 -3.05 -6.96
C LEU A 151 27.85 -3.54 -7.34
N ASN A 152 27.94 -4.32 -8.41
CA ASN A 152 29.18 -4.67 -9.06
C ASN A 152 28.99 -4.52 -10.57
N GLY A 153 29.34 -3.36 -11.10
CA GLY A 153 28.83 -2.98 -12.41
C GLY A 153 27.35 -2.60 -12.34
N ALA A 154 26.62 -2.87 -13.44
CA ALA A 154 25.18 -2.70 -13.53
C ALA A 154 24.36 -3.84 -12.88
N ARG A 155 24.92 -4.54 -11.89
CA ARG A 155 24.30 -5.74 -11.30
C ARG A 155 24.32 -5.72 -9.79
N LEU A 156 23.21 -6.15 -9.19
CA LEU A 156 23.08 -6.28 -7.75
C LEU A 156 23.91 -7.45 -7.23
N ARG A 157 24.53 -7.26 -6.05
CA ARG A 157 25.36 -8.25 -5.37
C ARG A 157 25.15 -8.18 -3.86
N GLY A 158 24.94 -9.35 -3.26
CA GLY A 158 24.90 -9.54 -1.81
C GLY A 158 26.09 -10.35 -1.37
N GLU A 159 26.69 -9.95 -0.26
CA GLU A 159 27.83 -10.65 0.33
C GLU A 159 27.53 -10.95 1.79
N VAL A 160 27.78 -12.18 2.21
CA VAL A 160 27.57 -12.63 3.58
C VAL A 160 28.70 -13.56 3.96
N ARG A 161 29.34 -13.28 5.10
CA ARG A 161 30.37 -14.13 5.68
C ARG A 161 29.81 -14.84 6.90
N PHE A 162 30.03 -16.15 6.94
CA PHE A 162 29.55 -17.01 8.01
C PHE A 162 30.73 -17.59 8.79
N LYS A 163 30.51 -17.82 10.08
CA LYS A 163 31.42 -18.51 10.97
C LYS A 163 31.24 -20.01 10.85
N ASN A 164 32.31 -20.75 10.61
CA ASN A 164 32.32 -22.21 10.52
C ASN A 164 33.43 -22.76 11.43
N GLY A 165 33.09 -23.00 12.70
CA GLY A 165 34.04 -23.32 13.75
C GLY A 165 35.02 -22.16 13.99
N SER A 166 36.31 -22.45 13.78
CA SER A 166 37.40 -21.46 13.84
C SER A 166 37.67 -20.77 12.49
N THR A 167 36.96 -21.17 11.43
CA THR A 167 37.14 -20.63 10.08
C THR A 167 35.94 -19.78 9.67
N TYR A 168 36.04 -19.14 8.50
CA TYR A 168 34.95 -18.37 7.92
C TYR A 168 34.74 -18.72 6.46
N VAL A 169 33.48 -18.68 6.03
CA VAL A 169 33.09 -18.95 4.65
C VAL A 169 32.39 -17.72 4.08
N ASN A 170 32.88 -17.24 2.93
CA ASN A 170 32.25 -16.16 2.19
C ASN A 170 31.21 -16.73 1.22
N GLN A 171 30.03 -16.12 1.19
CA GLN A 171 29.01 -16.36 0.18
C GLN A 171 28.71 -15.07 -0.56
N ILE A 172 28.75 -15.16 -1.88
CA ILE A 172 28.41 -14.08 -2.79
C ILE A 172 27.21 -14.55 -3.59
N VAL A 173 26.14 -13.77 -3.54
CA VAL A 173 25.00 -13.90 -4.43
C VAL A 173 25.01 -12.72 -5.39
N ALA A 174 24.87 -12.97 -6.69
CA ALA A 174 24.86 -11.93 -7.70
C ALA A 174 23.65 -12.10 -8.60
N GLN A 175 23.08 -10.98 -9.04
CA GLN A 175 21.99 -10.94 -10.00
C GLN A 175 22.31 -11.82 -11.21
N GLU A 176 21.40 -12.76 -11.52
CA GLU A 176 21.58 -13.75 -12.57
C GLU A 176 21.60 -13.09 -13.96
N ALA A 177 22.30 -13.72 -14.92
CA ALA A 177 22.43 -13.23 -16.29
C ALA A 177 21.09 -13.04 -17.03
N ALA A 178 20.06 -13.79 -16.62
CA ALA A 178 18.73 -13.77 -17.23
C ALA A 178 17.93 -12.48 -16.94
N TYR A 179 18.30 -11.72 -15.90
CA TYR A 179 17.64 -10.45 -15.56
C TYR A 179 18.37 -9.28 -16.21
N ALA A 180 17.60 -8.28 -16.65
CA ALA A 180 18.12 -7.06 -17.26
C ALA A 180 19.05 -6.31 -16.30
N ASP A 181 20.13 -5.76 -16.84
CA ASP A 181 21.06 -4.92 -16.09
C ASP A 181 20.36 -3.66 -15.56
N LEU A 182 20.91 -3.11 -14.47
CA LEU A 182 20.51 -1.81 -13.93
C LEU A 182 20.86 -0.70 -14.93
N GLU A 183 20.09 0.38 -14.87
CA GLU A 183 20.30 1.58 -15.67
C GLU A 183 20.65 2.75 -14.76
N THR A 184 21.55 3.61 -15.22
CA THR A 184 21.87 4.87 -14.53
C THR A 184 20.66 5.79 -14.50
N GLY A 185 20.48 6.54 -13.41
CA GLY A 185 19.40 7.50 -13.26
C GLY A 185 18.02 6.90 -12.97
N ALA A 186 17.89 5.58 -12.83
CA ALA A 186 16.63 4.92 -12.48
C ALA A 186 16.56 4.56 -10.98
N TRP A 187 15.37 4.68 -10.37
CA TRP A 187 15.14 4.26 -8.99
C TRP A 187 14.94 2.75 -8.86
N TYR A 188 15.55 2.16 -7.84
CA TYR A 188 15.43 0.75 -7.51
C TYR A 188 15.20 0.55 -6.01
N CYS A 189 14.41 -0.47 -5.69
CA CYS A 189 14.40 -1.09 -4.35
C CYS A 189 15.18 -2.40 -4.44
N ALA A 190 16.30 -2.48 -3.74
CA ALA A 190 17.11 -3.69 -3.63
C ALA A 190 17.00 -4.30 -2.25
N VAL A 191 16.92 -5.63 -2.20
CA VAL A 191 16.85 -6.38 -0.96
C VAL A 191 17.88 -7.50 -0.96
N LEU A 192 18.74 -7.54 0.07
CA LEU A 192 19.48 -8.74 0.46
C LEU A 192 18.71 -9.42 1.57
N HIS A 193 18.32 -10.66 1.32
CA HIS A 193 17.55 -11.48 2.23
C HIS A 193 18.35 -12.72 2.62
N VAL A 194 18.52 -12.95 3.93
CA VAL A 194 19.23 -14.11 4.47
C VAL A 194 18.32 -14.82 5.46
N ARG A 195 18.03 -16.09 5.19
CA ARG A 195 17.19 -16.92 6.05
C ARG A 195 17.94 -18.15 6.51
N LYS A 196 17.97 -18.37 7.82
CA LYS A 196 18.38 -19.63 8.43
C LYS A 196 17.23 -20.63 8.32
N THR A 197 17.51 -21.78 7.72
CA THR A 197 16.62 -22.95 7.73
C THR A 197 17.20 -23.99 8.68
N SER A 198 16.51 -25.11 8.92
CA SER A 198 17.04 -26.19 9.77
C SER A 198 18.33 -26.85 9.28
N SER A 199 18.71 -26.68 8.01
CA SER A 199 19.85 -27.37 7.40
C SER A 199 20.82 -26.48 6.61
N ALA A 200 20.47 -25.23 6.33
CA ALA A 200 21.26 -24.31 5.51
C ALA A 200 20.88 -22.84 5.74
N TYR A 201 21.63 -21.93 5.13
CA TYR A 201 21.18 -20.56 4.86
C TYR A 201 20.67 -20.44 3.43
N GLU A 202 19.58 -19.71 3.26
CA GLU A 202 19.06 -19.24 1.99
C GLU A 202 19.44 -17.77 1.84
N ILE A 203 20.17 -17.44 0.77
CA ILE A 203 20.60 -16.07 0.47
C ILE A 203 19.92 -15.66 -0.84
N ARG A 204 19.16 -14.57 -0.81
CA ARG A 204 18.35 -14.13 -1.95
C ARG A 204 18.59 -12.66 -2.22
N LEU A 205 18.54 -12.30 -3.50
CA LEU A 205 18.47 -10.91 -3.92
C LEU A 205 17.10 -10.64 -4.54
N TYR A 206 16.49 -9.52 -4.16
CA TYR A 206 15.32 -8.99 -4.83
C TYR A 206 15.62 -7.61 -5.38
N LEU A 207 15.03 -7.32 -6.54
CA LEU A 207 15.03 -6.02 -7.17
C LEU A 207 13.58 -5.68 -7.55
N ASN A 208 13.03 -4.62 -6.95
CA ASN A 208 11.63 -4.20 -7.12
C ASN A 208 10.62 -5.35 -6.93
N GLY A 209 10.76 -6.12 -5.85
CA GLY A 209 9.87 -7.25 -5.57
C GLY A 209 10.17 -8.53 -6.38
N THR A 210 11.01 -8.45 -7.42
CA THR A 210 11.39 -9.63 -8.23
C THR A 210 12.64 -10.28 -7.66
N ARG A 211 12.61 -11.60 -7.41
CA ARG A 211 13.81 -12.35 -7.00
C ARG A 211 14.76 -12.48 -8.18
N VAL A 212 15.92 -11.84 -8.11
CA VAL A 212 16.91 -11.80 -9.21
C VAL A 212 18.12 -12.72 -9.00
N ALA A 213 18.25 -13.30 -7.81
CA ALA A 213 19.25 -14.32 -7.51
C ALA A 213 18.90 -15.16 -6.27
N PHE A 214 19.42 -16.37 -6.21
CA PHE A 214 19.23 -17.30 -5.09
C PHE A 214 20.42 -18.24 -4.91
N VAL A 215 20.87 -18.41 -3.67
CA VAL A 215 21.86 -19.41 -3.27
C VAL A 215 21.40 -20.10 -1.99
N THR A 216 21.59 -21.42 -1.91
CA THR A 216 21.47 -22.19 -0.66
C THR A 216 22.84 -22.70 -0.28
N THR A 217 23.22 -22.52 0.99
CA THR A 217 24.51 -23.01 1.49
C THR A 217 24.49 -24.53 1.65
N SER A 218 25.67 -25.16 1.60
CA SER A 218 25.79 -26.62 1.71
C SER A 218 25.52 -27.17 3.11
N SER A 219 25.55 -26.31 4.13
CA SER A 219 25.32 -26.67 5.54
C SER A 219 24.85 -25.45 6.32
N GLN A 220 24.32 -25.69 7.53
CA GLN A 220 24.32 -24.67 8.56
C GLN A 220 25.76 -24.38 8.98
N TRP A 221 25.99 -23.13 9.31
CA TRP A 221 27.20 -22.59 9.89
C TRP A 221 26.85 -21.96 11.23
N ASP A 222 27.85 -21.73 12.08
CA ASP A 222 27.67 -21.26 13.47
C ASP A 222 26.98 -19.90 13.58
N GLY A 223 26.94 -19.15 12.47
CA GLY A 223 26.16 -17.94 12.32
C GLY A 223 26.78 -16.97 11.33
N VAL A 224 26.07 -15.89 11.02
CA VAL A 224 26.60 -14.71 10.31
C VAL A 224 27.68 -14.06 11.16
N TYR A 225 28.79 -13.66 10.53
CA TYR A 225 29.84 -12.89 11.20
C TYR A 225 29.29 -11.54 11.65
N GLN A 226 29.35 -11.27 12.96
CA GLN A 226 28.95 -9.99 13.52
C GLN A 226 30.14 -9.04 13.51
N SER A 227 30.13 -8.05 12.61
CA SER A 227 31.19 -7.06 12.50
C SER A 227 31.24 -6.16 13.74
N VAL A 228 32.45 -5.82 14.19
CA VAL A 228 32.64 -4.79 15.22
C VAL A 228 32.73 -3.37 14.63
N GLU A 229 32.80 -3.27 13.30
CA GLU A 229 32.71 -1.98 12.61
C GLU A 229 31.29 -1.43 12.69
N LEU A 230 31.19 -0.11 12.63
CA LEU A 230 29.92 0.58 12.55
C LEU A 230 29.30 0.36 11.15
N PRO A 231 27.98 0.15 11.04
CA PRO A 231 27.33 0.01 9.75
C PRO A 231 27.47 1.30 8.94
N MET A 232 27.64 1.17 7.61
CA MET A 232 27.77 2.28 6.69
C MET A 232 26.79 2.19 5.52
N VAL A 233 26.28 3.35 5.11
CA VAL A 233 25.53 3.56 3.87
C VAL A 233 26.45 4.34 2.92
N GLY A 234 26.53 3.89 1.67
CA GLY A 234 27.31 4.55 0.63
C GLY A 234 28.81 4.19 0.58
N ALA A 235 29.35 3.37 1.50
CA ALA A 235 30.77 2.96 1.45
C ALA A 235 31.05 1.67 2.24
N GLU A 236 32.22 1.05 1.98
CA GLU A 236 32.76 -0.03 2.83
C GLU A 236 33.47 0.52 4.09
N PRO A 237 33.11 0.06 5.29
CA PRO A 237 33.79 0.46 6.53
C PRO A 237 35.18 -0.16 6.68
N ALA A 238 36.13 0.63 7.19
CA ALA A 238 37.39 0.15 7.78
C ALA A 238 37.90 1.14 8.83
N GLY A 239 38.12 0.68 10.07
CA GLY A 239 38.65 1.52 11.15
C GLY A 239 37.78 2.73 11.48
N GLY A 240 36.46 2.58 11.35
CA GLY A 240 35.52 3.67 11.57
C GLY A 240 35.42 4.73 10.45
N VAL A 241 36.07 4.54 9.29
CA VAL A 241 35.95 5.43 8.13
C VAL A 241 35.52 4.68 6.87
N GLY A 242 34.93 5.38 5.91
CA GLY A 242 34.67 4.84 4.57
C GLY A 242 36.00 4.61 3.85
N SER A 243 36.21 3.41 3.31
CA SER A 243 37.51 2.98 2.79
C SER A 243 37.52 2.74 1.28
N SER A 244 36.40 2.27 0.71
CA SER A 244 36.32 1.90 -0.71
C SER A 244 34.87 1.74 -1.17
N SER A 245 34.70 1.51 -2.47
CA SER A 245 33.40 1.21 -3.12
C SER A 245 32.33 2.28 -2.87
N PHE A 246 32.75 3.55 -2.81
CA PHE A 246 31.84 4.66 -2.56
C PHE A 246 30.70 4.69 -3.58
N PHE A 247 29.48 4.85 -3.11
CA PHE A 247 28.29 4.97 -3.93
C PHE A 247 28.24 6.32 -4.62
N ASP A 248 27.77 6.33 -5.87
CA ASP A 248 27.71 7.51 -6.73
C ASP A 248 26.27 7.65 -7.24
N GLY A 249 25.59 8.68 -6.77
CA GLY A 249 24.17 8.94 -6.98
C GLY A 249 23.38 9.04 -5.67
N GLN A 250 22.08 8.80 -5.74
CA GLN A 250 21.15 9.11 -4.66
C GLN A 250 20.72 7.87 -3.86
N ILE A 251 20.74 7.95 -2.53
CA ILE A 251 20.11 6.96 -1.63
C ILE A 251 19.03 7.68 -0.84
N TYR A 252 17.82 7.10 -0.85
CA TYR A 252 16.68 7.63 -0.09
C TYR A 252 16.61 7.04 1.32
N ALA A 253 16.71 5.72 1.42
CA ALA A 253 16.58 4.99 2.67
C ALA A 253 17.33 3.66 2.62
N VAL A 254 17.77 3.22 3.80
CA VAL A 254 18.29 1.87 4.06
C VAL A 254 17.73 1.37 5.39
N THR A 255 17.25 0.13 5.41
CA THR A 255 16.78 -0.54 6.62
C THR A 255 17.47 -1.88 6.77
N VAL A 256 17.86 -2.22 8.01
CA VAL A 256 18.34 -3.56 8.35
C VAL A 256 17.51 -4.13 9.48
N SER A 257 16.95 -5.32 9.25
CA SER A 257 16.16 -6.09 10.20
C SER A 257 16.91 -7.33 10.60
N ASN A 258 16.94 -7.67 11.90
CA ASN A 258 17.52 -8.93 12.40
C ASN A 258 16.52 -10.10 12.31
N HIS A 259 15.65 -10.08 11.31
CA HIS A 259 14.67 -11.14 11.08
C HIS A 259 14.35 -11.30 9.59
N ASP A 260 13.70 -12.41 9.29
CA ASP A 260 13.30 -12.83 7.96
C ASP A 260 11.99 -12.14 7.50
N LEU A 261 12.11 -11.10 6.66
CA LEU A 261 10.98 -10.46 5.96
C LEU A 261 10.47 -11.25 4.74
N TYR A 262 10.75 -12.55 4.66
CA TYR A 262 10.15 -13.47 3.69
C TYR A 262 8.92 -14.18 4.27
N LEU A 263 8.82 -14.29 5.60
CA LEU A 263 7.67 -14.90 6.28
C LEU A 263 6.34 -14.23 5.88
N ASP A 264 6.38 -12.94 5.53
CA ASP A 264 5.24 -12.12 5.15
C ASP A 264 5.10 -11.93 3.61
N ASN A 265 5.96 -12.56 2.80
CA ASN A 265 6.11 -12.26 1.36
C ASN A 265 6.29 -10.77 1.05
N TYR A 266 6.70 -9.94 2.03
CA TYR A 266 6.78 -8.50 1.88
C TYR A 266 7.75 -8.11 0.78
N VAL A 267 8.92 -8.77 0.77
CA VAL A 267 9.99 -8.57 -0.21
C VAL A 267 9.61 -8.96 -1.64
N LYS A 268 8.47 -9.66 -1.83
CA LYS A 268 7.90 -9.98 -3.15
C LYS A 268 6.85 -8.99 -3.61
N ASN A 269 6.42 -8.08 -2.73
CA ASN A 269 5.44 -7.10 -3.13
C ASN A 269 6.05 -6.18 -4.18
N ALA A 270 5.28 -5.98 -5.23
CA ALA A 270 5.59 -4.98 -6.22
C ALA A 270 5.63 -3.61 -5.54
N VAL A 271 6.79 -2.97 -5.60
CA VAL A 271 6.92 -1.57 -5.20
C VAL A 271 6.46 -0.74 -6.38
N VAL A 272 5.32 -0.07 -6.23
CA VAL A 272 4.86 0.87 -7.24
C VAL A 272 5.82 2.05 -7.21
N ARG A 273 6.67 2.15 -8.24
CA ARG A 273 7.47 3.34 -8.47
C ARG A 273 6.52 4.50 -8.70
N ASP A 274 6.41 5.38 -7.73
CA ASP A 274 5.42 6.44 -7.71
C ASP A 274 6.04 7.83 -7.47
N GLY A 275 5.22 8.84 -7.72
CA GLY A 275 5.51 10.22 -7.37
C GLY A 275 5.30 10.54 -5.89
N SER A 276 5.10 9.56 -5.00
CA SER A 276 4.95 9.80 -3.55
C SER A 276 6.30 10.02 -2.88
N ARG A 277 6.36 10.77 -1.77
CA ARG A 277 7.65 11.02 -1.08
C ARG A 277 8.36 9.74 -0.60
N TYR A 278 7.69 8.60 -0.66
CA TYR A 278 8.19 7.30 -0.22
C TYR A 278 8.56 6.36 -1.35
N GLY A 279 8.28 6.70 -2.62
CA GLY A 279 8.59 5.83 -3.75
C GLY A 279 7.96 4.44 -3.61
N GLY A 280 6.70 4.39 -3.16
CA GLY A 280 5.99 3.15 -2.85
C GLY A 280 6.38 2.47 -1.53
N MET A 281 7.40 2.95 -0.80
CA MET A 281 7.77 2.38 0.52
C MET A 281 6.60 2.55 1.49
N ILE A 282 6.24 1.51 2.25
CA ILE A 282 5.25 1.64 3.32
C ILE A 282 5.93 2.33 4.50
N GLY A 283 5.36 3.43 5.00
CA GLY A 283 5.98 4.30 6.02
C GLY A 283 6.09 3.65 7.39
N TYR A 284 5.60 2.44 7.56
CA TYR A 284 5.76 1.63 8.76
C TYR A 284 7.23 1.43 9.17
N HIS A 285 8.13 1.37 8.19
CA HIS A 285 9.57 1.41 8.44
C HIS A 285 10.04 2.73 9.06
N ASP A 286 9.21 3.75 9.30
CA ASP A 286 9.56 4.92 10.10
C ASP A 286 8.95 4.86 11.52
N TYR A 287 7.99 3.97 11.77
CA TYR A 287 7.12 4.04 12.96
C TYR A 287 7.55 3.11 14.08
N LEU A 288 8.70 2.45 13.91
CA LEU A 288 9.34 1.66 14.95
C LEU A 288 10.02 2.59 15.95
N SER A 289 9.40 2.73 17.12
CA SER A 289 10.11 3.19 18.30
C SER A 289 11.16 2.14 18.67
N THR A 290 12.41 2.58 18.89
CA THR A 290 13.50 1.72 19.39
C THR A 290 13.18 1.06 20.74
N THR A 291 12.14 1.53 21.44
CA THR A 291 11.71 1.05 22.76
C THR A 291 10.44 0.20 22.74
N ALA A 292 9.59 0.31 21.70
CA ALA A 292 8.29 -0.37 21.65
C ALA A 292 8.25 -1.66 20.80
N GLY A 293 9.39 -2.09 20.25
CA GLY A 293 9.45 -3.27 19.39
C GLY A 293 9.10 -2.95 17.92
N VAL A 294 9.25 -3.96 17.06
CA VAL A 294 8.78 -3.91 15.67
C VAL A 294 7.26 -3.95 15.70
N ASP A 295 6.59 -3.02 15.03
CA ASP A 295 5.14 -3.07 14.90
C ASP A 295 4.77 -4.17 13.88
N PHE A 296 4.69 -5.39 14.39
CA PHE A 296 4.36 -6.59 13.62
C PHE A 296 2.96 -6.56 13.03
N ARG A 297 2.16 -5.49 13.12
CA ARG A 297 0.77 -5.50 12.67
C ARG A 297 0.63 -5.89 11.20
N ILE A 298 1.49 -5.45 10.29
CA ILE A 298 1.45 -5.91 8.89
C ILE A 298 1.81 -7.40 8.79
N GLN A 299 2.86 -7.85 9.49
CA GLN A 299 3.27 -9.26 9.48
C GLN A 299 2.20 -10.16 10.08
N ALA A 300 1.62 -9.77 11.21
CA ALA A 300 0.49 -10.42 11.86
C ALA A 300 -0.72 -10.44 10.94
N THR A 301 -1.08 -9.30 10.35
CA THR A 301 -2.16 -9.20 9.37
C THR A 301 -1.91 -10.18 8.21
N ILE A 302 -0.73 -10.14 7.59
CA ILE A 302 -0.41 -11.04 6.47
C ILE A 302 -0.37 -12.51 6.93
N SER A 303 0.21 -12.81 8.09
CA SER A 303 0.33 -14.15 8.65
C SER A 303 -1.05 -14.74 8.98
N ASP A 304 -1.88 -13.95 9.66
CA ASP A 304 -3.27 -14.25 9.97
C ASP A 304 -4.05 -14.49 8.67
N TYR A 305 -3.82 -13.71 7.61
CA TYR A 305 -4.44 -13.94 6.32
C TYR A 305 -3.80 -15.07 5.49
N THR A 306 -2.57 -15.50 5.79
CA THR A 306 -2.02 -16.75 5.25
C THR A 306 -2.62 -17.98 5.95
N ASP A 307 -2.94 -17.88 7.24
CA ASP A 307 -3.59 -18.94 8.02
C ASP A 307 -5.12 -18.99 7.79
N LEU A 308 -5.76 -17.87 7.44
CA LEU A 308 -7.17 -17.79 7.04
C LEU A 308 -7.46 -18.30 5.61
N GLY A 309 -6.51 -19.01 4.98
CA GLY A 309 -6.65 -19.59 3.65
C GLY A 309 -5.77 -18.93 2.60
N SER A 310 -4.45 -18.95 2.82
CA SER A 310 -3.38 -18.53 1.88
C SER A 310 -3.55 -18.96 0.42
N SER A 311 -4.40 -19.94 0.10
CA SER A 311 -4.75 -20.30 -1.28
C SER A 311 -5.60 -19.26 -2.01
N GLN A 312 -6.27 -18.35 -1.31
CA GLN A 312 -7.22 -17.43 -1.93
C GLN A 312 -6.61 -16.10 -2.35
N VAL A 313 -5.65 -15.51 -1.62
CA VAL A 313 -4.97 -14.27 -2.06
C VAL A 313 -3.94 -14.63 -3.14
N VAL A 314 -4.21 -14.22 -4.38
CA VAL A 314 -3.47 -14.63 -5.58
C VAL A 314 -2.60 -13.54 -6.18
N GLY A 315 -2.68 -12.30 -5.66
CA GLY A 315 -1.83 -11.20 -6.09
C GLY A 315 -1.88 -10.02 -5.13
N ARG A 316 -0.78 -9.26 -5.05
CA ARG A 316 -0.63 -8.05 -4.20
C ARG A 316 0.24 -7.03 -4.91
N MET A 317 -0.13 -5.76 -4.82
CA MET A 317 0.68 -4.61 -5.25
C MET A 317 0.62 -3.55 -4.16
N GLN A 318 1.75 -2.94 -3.80
CA GLN A 318 1.75 -1.82 -2.86
C GLN A 318 0.97 -0.66 -3.48
N LEU A 319 0.12 -0.02 -2.69
CA LEU A 319 -0.60 1.15 -3.17
C LEU A 319 0.29 2.39 -3.09
N PRO A 320 0.32 3.23 -4.12
CA PRO A 320 1.00 4.51 -4.05
C PRO A 320 0.32 5.46 -3.07
N TYR A 321 1.04 6.50 -2.67
CA TYR A 321 0.52 7.66 -1.90
C TYR A 321 0.01 7.41 -0.48
N LEU A 322 -0.03 6.17 0.01
CA LEU A 322 -0.56 5.82 1.33
C LEU A 322 0.02 6.64 2.48
N ASN A 323 1.33 6.93 2.40
CA ASN A 323 1.99 7.72 3.42
C ASN A 323 1.86 9.23 3.23
N ASP A 324 1.38 9.71 2.10
CA ASP A 324 1.17 11.14 1.83
C ASP A 324 -0.19 11.63 2.35
N GLY A 325 -0.82 10.83 3.23
CA GLY A 325 -2.14 11.09 3.79
C GLY A 325 -3.28 10.67 2.86
N TYR A 326 -3.00 10.00 1.75
CA TYR A 326 -4.04 9.48 0.87
C TYR A 326 -4.52 8.11 1.35
N VAL A 327 -5.84 7.97 1.44
CA VAL A 327 -6.53 6.74 1.83
C VAL A 327 -7.20 6.16 0.59
N PRO A 328 -6.90 4.91 0.20
CA PRO A 328 -7.51 4.25 -0.95
C PRO A 328 -8.95 3.88 -0.64
N GLN A 329 -9.85 3.99 -1.62
CA GLN A 329 -11.25 3.56 -1.43
C GLN A 329 -11.82 2.83 -2.63
N GLY A 330 -11.92 3.48 -3.80
CA GLY A 330 -12.55 2.91 -4.98
C GLY A 330 -11.57 2.19 -5.89
N LEU A 331 -12.06 1.21 -6.66
CA LEU A 331 -11.24 0.42 -7.57
C LEU A 331 -11.96 0.11 -8.88
N GLY A 332 -11.38 0.55 -10.01
CA GLY A 332 -11.82 0.20 -11.37
C GLY A 332 -10.74 -0.54 -12.17
N TYR A 333 -11.12 -1.16 -13.29
CA TYR A 333 -10.19 -1.92 -14.13
C TYR A 333 -10.44 -1.75 -15.63
N ASP A 334 -9.40 -1.37 -16.37
CA ASP A 334 -9.38 -1.44 -17.84
C ASP A 334 -8.83 -2.80 -18.29
N ALA A 335 -9.74 -3.70 -18.61
CA ALA A 335 -9.38 -5.04 -19.08
C ALA A 335 -8.67 -5.06 -20.44
N ALA A 336 -8.90 -4.06 -21.31
CA ALA A 336 -8.30 -4.03 -22.64
C ALA A 336 -6.81 -3.72 -22.56
N ASN A 337 -6.42 -2.85 -21.62
CA ASN A 337 -5.04 -2.43 -21.45
C ASN A 337 -4.35 -3.03 -20.22
N GLY A 338 -5.10 -3.63 -19.30
CA GLY A 338 -4.56 -4.22 -18.08
C GLY A 338 -4.23 -3.22 -16.98
N TYR A 339 -4.98 -2.12 -16.87
CA TYR A 339 -4.71 -1.06 -15.88
C TYR A 339 -5.72 -1.07 -14.74
N PHE A 340 -5.23 -0.94 -13.52
CA PHE A 340 -6.06 -0.63 -12.36
C PHE A 340 -6.18 0.87 -12.18
N TYR A 341 -7.35 1.31 -11.75
CA TYR A 341 -7.58 2.66 -11.27
C TYR A 341 -7.95 2.60 -9.80
N VAL A 342 -7.23 3.33 -8.95
CA VAL A 342 -7.50 3.39 -7.52
C VAL A 342 -7.83 4.82 -7.13
N SER A 343 -9.01 5.07 -6.55
CA SER A 343 -9.35 6.40 -6.04
C SER A 343 -8.83 6.57 -4.62
N TYR A 344 -8.46 7.80 -4.29
CA TYR A 344 -8.02 8.18 -2.96
C TYR A 344 -8.65 9.50 -2.55
N TYR A 345 -8.98 9.61 -1.26
CA TYR A 345 -9.19 10.90 -0.62
C TYR A 345 -8.04 11.19 0.34
N TRP A 346 -7.87 12.45 0.73
CA TRP A 346 -6.81 12.82 1.67
C TRP A 346 -7.36 12.96 3.10
N CYS A 347 -6.65 12.33 4.05
CA CYS A 347 -6.87 12.40 5.48
C CYS A 347 -5.52 12.45 6.21
N GLY A 348 -5.26 13.54 6.93
CA GLY A 348 -4.08 13.69 7.78
C GLY A 348 -4.15 12.80 9.02
N ASP A 349 -3.02 12.60 9.70
CA ASP A 349 -2.90 11.77 10.90
C ASP A 349 -3.81 12.26 12.05
N ASP A 350 -4.14 13.54 12.07
CA ASP A 350 -5.06 14.17 13.03
C ASP A 350 -6.54 14.07 12.62
N GLY A 351 -6.84 13.41 11.50
CA GLY A 351 -8.18 13.31 10.92
C GLY A 351 -8.60 14.54 10.12
N SER A 352 -7.72 15.53 9.91
CA SER A 352 -8.01 16.63 9.01
C SER A 352 -8.19 16.13 7.58
N THR A 353 -9.12 16.74 6.84
CA THR A 353 -9.42 16.40 5.45
C THR A 353 -9.08 17.56 4.51
N GLY A 354 -9.03 17.28 3.21
CA GLY A 354 -8.87 18.33 2.21
C GLY A 354 -10.06 19.28 2.23
N SER A 355 -9.83 20.59 2.03
CA SER A 355 -10.91 21.58 1.97
C SER A 355 -10.45 22.83 1.24
N THR A 356 -11.38 23.69 0.82
CA THR A 356 -11.04 24.95 0.12
C THR A 356 -10.29 25.95 1.00
N THR A 357 -10.41 25.86 2.32
CA THR A 357 -9.85 26.85 3.27
C THR A 357 -8.61 26.33 4.00
N ALA A 358 -8.54 25.04 4.25
CA ALA A 358 -7.42 24.35 4.86
C ALA A 358 -7.03 23.16 3.98
N ASN A 359 -5.73 22.98 3.73
CA ASN A 359 -5.25 21.87 2.90
C ASN A 359 -5.88 21.88 1.48
N SER A 360 -5.99 23.05 0.87
CA SER A 360 -6.66 23.26 -0.44
C SER A 360 -5.94 22.62 -1.62
N ASP A 361 -4.73 22.13 -1.37
CA ASP A 361 -3.93 21.36 -2.30
C ASP A 361 -4.19 19.84 -2.21
N LYS A 362 -4.93 19.39 -1.19
CA LYS A 362 -5.20 17.97 -0.89
C LYS A 362 -6.49 17.46 -1.53
N ILE A 363 -6.53 17.56 -2.86
CA ILE A 363 -7.66 17.15 -3.71
C ILE A 363 -7.70 15.62 -3.81
N SER A 364 -8.88 15.02 -3.83
CA SER A 364 -9.04 13.59 -4.09
C SER A 364 -8.53 13.22 -5.49
N ILE A 365 -7.85 12.07 -5.59
CA ILE A 365 -7.12 11.65 -6.80
C ILE A 365 -7.57 10.27 -7.28
N VAL A 366 -7.21 9.93 -8.52
CA VAL A 366 -7.22 8.55 -9.03
C VAL A 366 -5.83 8.22 -9.57
N ALA A 367 -5.24 7.13 -9.09
CA ALA A 367 -3.99 6.60 -9.60
C ALA A 367 -4.26 5.50 -10.64
N GLU A 368 -3.61 5.58 -11.80
CA GLU A 368 -3.58 4.51 -12.79
C GLU A 368 -2.32 3.67 -12.61
N ILE A 369 -2.49 2.37 -12.39
CA ILE A 369 -1.42 1.42 -12.13
C ILE A 369 -1.42 0.35 -13.22
N ASP A 370 -0.27 0.14 -13.86
CA ASP A 370 -0.10 -0.96 -14.80
C ASP A 370 -0.02 -2.29 -14.05
N ARG A 371 -0.93 -3.23 -14.30
CA ARG A 371 -0.90 -4.53 -13.60
C ARG A 371 0.33 -5.36 -13.97
N SER A 372 0.82 -5.23 -15.21
CA SER A 372 1.89 -6.08 -15.74
C SER A 372 3.27 -5.63 -15.27
N THR A 373 3.53 -4.32 -15.32
CA THR A 373 4.79 -3.73 -14.88
C THR A 373 4.77 -3.29 -13.43
N GLN A 374 3.58 -3.22 -12.82
CA GLN A 374 3.35 -2.82 -11.43
C GLN A 374 3.87 -1.40 -11.14
N THR A 375 3.76 -0.51 -12.13
CA THR A 375 4.22 0.88 -12.05
C THR A 375 3.05 1.84 -12.06
N LEU A 376 3.18 2.95 -11.33
CA LEU A 376 2.26 4.07 -11.48
C LEU A 376 2.46 4.64 -12.89
N ARG A 377 1.36 4.82 -13.62
CA ARG A 377 1.36 5.40 -14.96
C ARG A 377 0.94 6.85 -14.93
N ARG A 378 -0.17 7.17 -14.26
CA ARG A 378 -0.78 8.50 -14.28
C ARG A 378 -1.49 8.75 -12.96
N THR A 379 -1.59 10.03 -12.60
CA THR A 379 -2.43 10.45 -11.47
C THR A 379 -3.35 11.57 -11.91
N PHE A 380 -4.63 11.44 -11.59
CA PHE A 380 -5.67 12.36 -11.97
C PHE A 380 -6.19 13.10 -10.74
N ARG A 381 -6.31 14.43 -10.83
CA ARG A 381 -7.01 15.24 -9.81
C ARG A 381 -8.46 15.38 -10.21
N LEU A 382 -9.37 15.07 -9.28
CA LEU A 382 -10.80 15.13 -9.58
C LEU A 382 -11.39 16.50 -9.27
N TYR A 383 -12.02 17.10 -10.27
CA TYR A 383 -12.79 18.34 -10.13
C TYR A 383 -14.28 18.06 -10.34
N ARG A 384 -15.11 18.98 -9.86
CA ARG A 384 -16.57 18.98 -10.02
C ARG A 384 -16.94 19.81 -11.27
N PRO A 385 -18.15 19.68 -11.84
CA PRO A 385 -18.56 20.41 -13.04
C PRO A 385 -18.50 21.93 -12.92
N ASN A 386 -18.57 22.45 -11.69
CA ASN A 386 -18.44 23.88 -11.43
C ASN A 386 -16.97 24.35 -11.38
N GLY A 387 -16.00 23.47 -11.63
CA GLY A 387 -14.57 23.74 -11.57
C GLY A 387 -13.96 23.63 -10.17
N ASP A 388 -14.75 23.36 -9.14
CA ASP A 388 -14.22 23.19 -7.79
C ASP A 388 -13.48 21.85 -7.66
N ALA A 389 -12.41 21.84 -6.86
CA ALA A 389 -11.78 20.61 -6.42
C ALA A 389 -12.78 19.69 -5.69
N ASN A 390 -12.58 18.38 -5.85
CA ASN A 390 -13.24 17.36 -5.04
C ASN A 390 -12.32 16.97 -3.88
N TYR A 391 -12.83 17.02 -2.65
CA TYR A 391 -12.07 16.67 -1.43
C TYR A 391 -12.70 15.49 -0.67
N GLY A 392 -13.85 14.99 -1.13
CA GLY A 392 -14.59 13.97 -0.39
C GLY A 392 -14.09 12.57 -0.63
N HIS A 393 -14.67 11.65 0.14
CA HIS A 393 -14.59 10.21 -0.10
C HIS A 393 -15.02 9.85 -1.53
N LEU A 394 -14.34 8.86 -2.10
CA LEU A 394 -14.49 8.39 -3.47
C LEU A 394 -14.69 6.86 -3.49
N GLY A 395 -15.63 6.37 -2.68
CA GLY A 395 -15.81 4.94 -2.42
C GLY A 395 -16.06 4.07 -3.65
N GLY A 396 -16.84 4.55 -4.62
CA GLY A 396 -17.14 3.80 -5.83
C GLY A 396 -16.36 4.36 -7.02
N LEU A 397 -15.61 3.49 -7.70
CA LEU A 397 -14.85 3.83 -8.91
C LEU A 397 -15.00 2.72 -9.94
N GLU A 398 -15.21 3.07 -11.20
CA GLU A 398 -15.24 2.08 -12.28
C GLU A 398 -14.74 2.66 -13.61
N TYR A 399 -14.17 1.82 -14.47
CA TYR A 399 -13.72 2.21 -15.80
C TYR A 399 -14.66 1.69 -16.89
N TYR A 400 -15.02 2.57 -17.83
CA TYR A 400 -15.72 2.15 -19.05
C TYR A 400 -15.48 3.08 -20.23
N ASN A 401 -15.08 2.48 -21.34
CA ASN A 401 -14.93 3.12 -22.64
C ASN A 401 -14.14 4.45 -22.56
N GLY A 402 -12.93 4.38 -22.03
CA GLY A 402 -12.03 5.53 -21.88
C GLY A 402 -12.50 6.57 -20.86
N SER A 403 -13.45 6.25 -19.98
CA SER A 403 -13.95 7.15 -18.94
C SER A 403 -13.92 6.49 -17.57
N LEU A 404 -13.69 7.28 -16.53
CA LEU A 404 -13.86 6.88 -15.13
C LEU A 404 -15.23 7.32 -14.63
N TYR A 405 -15.92 6.45 -13.91
CA TYR A 405 -17.16 6.73 -13.19
C TYR A 405 -16.82 6.74 -11.71
N VAL A 406 -17.15 7.82 -11.02
CA VAL A 406 -16.79 8.02 -9.61
C VAL A 406 -18.02 8.47 -8.83
N THR A 407 -18.26 7.87 -7.67
CA THR A 407 -19.36 8.29 -6.80
C THR A 407 -19.00 9.53 -6.00
N TYR A 408 -19.97 10.41 -5.82
CA TYR A 408 -19.88 11.49 -4.84
C TYR A 408 -21.28 11.88 -4.35
N GLY A 409 -21.53 11.61 -3.07
CA GLY A 409 -22.84 11.78 -2.46
C GLY A 409 -23.90 10.98 -3.21
N THR A 410 -24.94 11.64 -3.71
CA THR A 410 -26.05 11.03 -4.45
C THR A 410 -25.85 11.01 -5.97
N SER A 411 -24.67 11.41 -6.46
CA SER A 411 -24.40 11.52 -7.89
C SER A 411 -23.26 10.59 -8.31
N VAL A 412 -23.25 10.26 -9.60
CA VAL A 412 -22.10 9.63 -10.27
C VAL A 412 -21.51 10.63 -11.26
N TYR A 413 -20.20 10.77 -11.24
CA TYR A 413 -19.44 11.68 -12.09
C TYR A 413 -18.69 10.85 -13.12
N ARG A 414 -18.79 11.23 -14.39
CA ARG A 414 -18.05 10.59 -15.48
C ARG A 414 -16.97 11.53 -15.98
N TYR A 415 -15.73 11.04 -15.95
CA TYR A 415 -14.54 11.74 -16.41
C TYR A 415 -13.94 11.04 -17.64
N PRO A 416 -14.04 11.63 -18.84
CA PRO A 416 -13.34 11.12 -20.01
C PRO A 416 -11.82 11.23 -19.82
N LEU A 417 -11.06 10.14 -19.90
CA LEU A 417 -9.60 10.20 -19.71
C LEU A 417 -8.90 10.98 -20.82
N ALA A 418 -9.50 11.05 -22.02
CA ALA A 418 -8.99 11.80 -23.14
C ALA A 418 -9.06 13.34 -22.94
N SER A 419 -9.83 13.82 -21.96
CA SER A 419 -9.94 15.26 -21.66
C SER A 419 -8.83 15.76 -20.72
N ALA A 420 -8.03 14.86 -20.15
CA ALA A 420 -6.82 15.21 -19.42
C ALA A 420 -5.94 16.14 -20.28
N PRO A 421 -5.33 17.21 -19.73
CA PRO A 421 -4.46 18.11 -20.50
C PRO A 421 -3.29 17.40 -21.19
N SER A 422 -2.77 16.35 -20.55
CA SER A 422 -1.69 15.51 -21.08
C SER A 422 -2.14 14.04 -21.08
N PRO A 423 -3.05 13.64 -21.98
CA PRO A 423 -3.69 12.33 -21.92
C PRO A 423 -2.73 11.18 -22.25
N THR A 424 -1.65 11.48 -22.98
CA THR A 424 -0.59 10.53 -23.34
C THR A 424 0.61 10.57 -22.40
N TYR A 425 0.62 11.48 -21.42
CA TYR A 425 1.70 11.54 -20.44
C TYR A 425 1.65 10.27 -19.59
N VAL A 426 2.80 9.62 -19.45
CA VAL A 426 3.00 8.48 -18.54
C VAL A 426 4.18 8.86 -17.66
N PHE A 427 4.01 8.68 -16.37
CA PHE A 427 5.05 8.86 -15.37
C PHE A 427 6.27 8.03 -15.77
N ASP A 428 7.40 8.70 -15.93
CA ASP A 428 8.68 8.01 -16.08
C ASP A 428 9.24 7.77 -14.67
N PRO A 429 9.23 6.52 -14.18
CA PRO A 429 9.75 6.22 -12.85
C PRO A 429 11.25 6.46 -12.69
N LYS A 430 11.97 6.75 -13.78
CA LYS A 430 13.38 7.16 -13.75
C LYS A 430 13.54 8.63 -13.37
N THR A 431 12.58 9.48 -13.68
CA THR A 431 12.69 10.93 -13.45
C THR A 431 11.76 11.36 -12.32
N PHE A 432 12.29 11.98 -11.26
CA PHE A 432 11.46 12.70 -10.27
C PHE A 432 10.92 14.03 -10.80
N ALA A 433 10.58 14.10 -12.09
CA ALA A 433 10.11 15.34 -12.67
C ALA A 433 8.89 15.85 -11.87
N ASN A 434 8.84 17.16 -11.68
CA ASN A 434 7.95 17.85 -10.77
C ASN A 434 6.47 17.62 -11.17
N PRO A 435 5.66 16.96 -10.33
CA PRO A 435 4.34 16.51 -10.70
C PRO A 435 3.27 17.60 -10.65
N ARG A 436 3.64 18.89 -10.63
CA ARG A 436 2.71 19.93 -11.11
C ARG A 436 2.30 19.68 -12.57
N ALA A 437 3.18 19.09 -13.39
CA ALA A 437 2.88 18.71 -14.77
C ALA A 437 2.35 17.27 -14.92
N ASP A 438 2.66 16.39 -13.97
CA ASP A 438 2.37 14.96 -14.05
C ASP A 438 0.97 14.59 -13.54
N GLN A 439 0.27 15.55 -12.95
CA GLN A 439 -1.08 15.39 -12.45
C GLN A 439 -2.06 16.01 -13.43
N ASN A 440 -2.87 15.17 -14.04
CA ASN A 440 -3.84 15.60 -15.02
C ASN A 440 -5.12 16.05 -14.31
N PRO A 441 -5.44 17.35 -14.25
CA PRO A 441 -6.73 17.79 -13.73
C PRO A 441 -7.83 17.30 -14.68
N LEU A 442 -8.77 16.50 -14.15
CA LEU A 442 -9.96 16.08 -14.87
C LEU A 442 -11.09 17.06 -14.54
N THR A 443 -11.19 18.11 -15.35
CA THR A 443 -12.19 19.19 -15.22
C THR A 443 -13.38 19.03 -16.16
N ASP A 444 -13.21 18.32 -17.28
CA ASP A 444 -14.33 17.92 -18.13
C ASP A 444 -15.02 16.71 -17.49
N VAL A 445 -16.20 16.96 -16.93
CA VAL A 445 -16.94 16.00 -16.14
C VAL A 445 -18.43 16.11 -16.40
N THR A 446 -19.06 14.97 -16.65
CA THR A 446 -20.52 14.87 -16.72
C THR A 446 -21.06 14.34 -15.39
N THR A 447 -22.04 15.03 -14.82
CA THR A 447 -22.71 14.57 -13.58
C THR A 447 -24.05 13.93 -13.88
N TYR A 448 -24.27 12.77 -13.27
CA TYR A 448 -25.54 12.06 -13.26
C TYR A 448 -26.12 12.12 -11.84
N PRO A 449 -27.05 13.06 -11.57
CA PRO A 449 -27.72 13.12 -10.28
C PRO A 449 -28.69 11.95 -10.13
N LEU A 450 -28.46 11.09 -9.15
CA LEU A 450 -29.28 9.90 -8.93
C LEU A 450 -30.23 10.02 -7.74
N SER A 451 -30.22 11.14 -7.01
CA SER A 451 -30.97 11.34 -5.75
C SER A 451 -32.44 10.91 -5.82
N SER A 452 -33.15 11.21 -6.92
CA SER A 452 -34.55 10.83 -7.12
C SER A 452 -34.76 9.35 -7.48
N TYR A 453 -33.70 8.63 -7.81
CA TYR A 453 -33.70 7.25 -8.31
C TYR A 453 -33.03 6.26 -7.35
N LEU A 454 -32.54 6.73 -6.20
CA LEU A 454 -31.84 5.92 -5.20
C LEU A 454 -32.75 5.02 -4.35
N GLN A 455 -34.08 5.13 -4.50
CA GLN A 455 -35.07 4.21 -3.89
C GLN A 455 -34.86 3.91 -2.39
N GLY A 456 -34.48 4.92 -1.61
CA GLY A 456 -34.21 4.80 -0.16
C GLY A 456 -32.72 4.80 0.22
N ASN A 457 -31.82 4.66 -0.76
CA ASN A 457 -30.42 4.99 -0.56
C ASN A 457 -30.27 6.51 -0.45
N THR A 458 -29.35 6.96 0.40
CA THR A 458 -29.06 8.37 0.69
C THR A 458 -27.73 8.83 0.06
N SER A 459 -26.96 7.89 -0.48
CA SER A 459 -25.69 8.11 -1.17
C SER A 459 -25.37 6.92 -2.09
N ASN A 460 -24.28 7.04 -2.85
CA ASN A 460 -23.65 5.94 -3.60
C ASN A 460 -22.23 5.74 -3.04
N SER A 461 -21.94 4.55 -2.53
CA SER A 461 -20.67 4.21 -1.90
C SER A 461 -19.82 3.28 -2.73
N THR A 462 -20.40 2.53 -3.66
CA THR A 462 -19.71 1.50 -4.45
C THR A 462 -20.17 1.53 -5.91
N LEU A 463 -19.31 1.12 -6.84
CA LEU A 463 -19.64 0.96 -8.26
C LEU A 463 -19.16 -0.40 -8.77
N HIS A 464 -19.86 -0.97 -9.74
CA HIS A 464 -19.35 -2.08 -10.54
C HIS A 464 -20.07 -2.15 -11.88
N LEU A 465 -19.34 -2.49 -12.95
CA LEU A 465 -19.96 -2.76 -14.25
C LEU A 465 -20.07 -4.24 -14.57
N ALA A 466 -21.23 -4.64 -15.07
CA ALA A 466 -21.42 -5.96 -15.66
C ALA A 466 -22.25 -5.86 -16.94
N THR A 467 -22.05 -6.80 -17.85
CA THR A 467 -22.88 -6.92 -19.06
C THR A 467 -23.96 -7.94 -18.81
N ASP A 468 -25.20 -7.55 -19.07
CA ASP A 468 -26.34 -8.46 -19.01
C ASP A 468 -26.42 -9.33 -20.28
N THR A 469 -27.14 -10.45 -20.19
CA THR A 469 -27.44 -11.40 -21.25
C THR A 469 -28.13 -10.81 -22.49
N ASP A 470 -28.75 -9.64 -22.40
CA ASP A 470 -29.30 -8.90 -23.55
C ASP A 470 -28.28 -7.93 -24.18
N GLY A 471 -27.06 -7.86 -23.66
CA GLY A 471 -25.98 -7.00 -24.13
C GLY A 471 -25.95 -5.62 -23.46
N ASP A 472 -26.89 -5.31 -22.56
CA ASP A 472 -26.86 -4.06 -21.83
C ASP A 472 -25.68 -4.02 -20.86
N VAL A 473 -24.95 -2.90 -20.86
CA VAL A 473 -23.94 -2.62 -19.85
C VAL A 473 -24.63 -1.98 -18.64
N VAL A 474 -24.57 -2.63 -17.48
CA VAL A 474 -25.25 -2.23 -16.26
C VAL A 474 -24.23 -1.71 -15.24
N LEU A 475 -24.35 -0.44 -14.88
CA LEU A 475 -23.66 0.18 -13.75
C LEU A 475 -24.45 -0.11 -12.46
N TRP A 476 -23.86 -0.97 -11.63
CA TRP A 476 -24.38 -1.30 -10.31
C TRP A 476 -23.87 -0.29 -9.28
N VAL A 477 -24.76 0.17 -8.41
CA VAL A 477 -24.43 1.05 -7.29
C VAL A 477 -25.03 0.50 -6.01
N SER A 478 -24.36 0.72 -4.88
CA SER A 478 -24.95 0.50 -3.55
C SER A 478 -24.51 1.55 -2.54
N GLU A 479 -24.98 1.45 -1.30
CA GLU A 479 -24.66 2.37 -0.21
C GLU A 479 -24.13 1.62 1.02
N TYR A 480 -23.11 2.20 1.64
CA TYR A 480 -22.67 1.87 2.98
C TYR A 480 -23.64 2.51 4.00
N ASP A 481 -24.32 1.68 4.80
CA ASP A 481 -25.15 2.15 5.91
C ASP A 481 -25.14 1.09 7.03
N SER A 482 -24.77 1.52 8.23
CA SER A 482 -24.66 0.65 9.41
C SER A 482 -25.98 0.45 10.16
N ALA A 483 -27.01 1.24 9.86
CA ALA A 483 -28.30 1.22 10.53
C ALA A 483 -29.42 0.56 9.70
N ALA A 484 -29.32 0.58 8.37
CA ALA A 484 -30.34 0.05 7.48
C ALA A 484 -29.75 -0.78 6.33
N LYS A 485 -30.46 -1.85 5.94
CA LYS A 485 -30.13 -2.59 4.72
C LYS A 485 -30.53 -1.76 3.51
N LYS A 486 -29.54 -1.34 2.73
CA LYS A 486 -29.72 -0.52 1.53
C LYS A 486 -29.99 -1.35 0.30
N LYS A 487 -30.11 -0.70 -0.85
CA LYS A 487 -30.35 -1.35 -2.13
C LYS A 487 -29.08 -1.44 -2.98
N ILE A 488 -29.01 -2.51 -3.76
CA ILE A 488 -28.22 -2.59 -4.99
C ILE A 488 -29.11 -2.12 -6.13
N LEU A 489 -28.67 -1.13 -6.89
CA LEU A 489 -29.42 -0.59 -8.03
C LEU A 489 -28.58 -0.74 -9.30
N GLY A 490 -29.17 -1.26 -10.38
CA GLY A 490 -28.52 -1.43 -11.67
C GLY A 490 -29.07 -0.46 -12.70
N PHE A 491 -28.24 0.47 -13.18
CA PHE A 491 -28.60 1.45 -14.21
C PHE A 491 -27.94 1.09 -15.54
N VAL A 492 -28.68 1.12 -16.64
CA VAL A 492 -28.11 0.82 -17.96
C VAL A 492 -27.29 1.99 -18.47
N LEU A 493 -26.07 1.73 -18.94
CA LEU A 493 -25.29 2.68 -19.70
C LEU A 493 -25.73 2.65 -21.17
N ASN A 494 -26.09 3.81 -21.71
CA ASN A 494 -26.37 3.94 -23.13
C ASN A 494 -25.06 3.88 -23.96
N SER A 495 -25.19 3.92 -25.29
CA SER A 495 -24.05 3.81 -26.21
C SER A 495 -23.00 4.93 -26.07
N SER A 496 -23.36 6.08 -25.51
CA SER A 496 -22.41 7.19 -25.23
C SER A 496 -21.81 7.15 -23.82
N GLY A 497 -22.16 6.15 -23.01
CA GLY A 497 -21.76 6.05 -21.60
C GLY A 497 -22.64 6.85 -20.64
N GLY A 498 -23.81 7.31 -21.09
CA GLY A 498 -24.79 7.98 -20.25
C GLY A 498 -25.57 7.00 -19.36
N ILE A 499 -25.80 7.37 -18.11
CA ILE A 499 -26.59 6.56 -17.17
C ILE A 499 -28.09 6.76 -17.45
N THR A 500 -28.78 5.67 -17.77
CA THR A 500 -30.22 5.66 -18.03
C THR A 500 -31.00 5.48 -16.73
N THR A 501 -32.03 6.31 -16.51
CA THR A 501 -32.91 6.26 -15.35
C THR A 501 -34.37 5.97 -15.76
N PRO A 502 -35.18 5.33 -14.89
CA PRO A 502 -34.84 4.80 -13.57
C PRO A 502 -33.94 3.54 -13.64
N ALA A 503 -33.49 3.04 -12.50
CA ALA A 503 -32.73 1.79 -12.43
C ALA A 503 -33.53 0.62 -13.05
N LYS A 504 -32.88 -0.20 -13.89
CA LYS A 504 -33.44 -1.42 -14.48
C LYS A 504 -33.61 -2.51 -13.42
N TYR A 505 -32.68 -2.59 -12.48
CA TYR A 505 -32.68 -3.56 -11.38
C TYR A 505 -32.65 -2.87 -10.03
N ALA A 506 -33.36 -3.45 -9.06
CA ALA A 506 -33.34 -3.00 -7.68
C ALA A 506 -33.48 -4.19 -6.73
N PHE A 507 -32.45 -4.42 -5.92
CA PHE A 507 -32.39 -5.49 -4.94
C PHE A 507 -32.12 -4.94 -3.55
N THR A 508 -32.72 -5.52 -2.51
CA THR A 508 -32.39 -5.22 -1.12
C THR A 508 -31.16 -6.02 -0.71
N LEU A 509 -30.16 -5.35 -0.13
CA LEU A 509 -28.98 -5.99 0.41
C LEU A 509 -29.37 -6.93 1.56
N PRO A 510 -28.78 -8.15 1.65
CA PRO A 510 -29.02 -9.04 2.78
C PRO A 510 -28.23 -8.63 4.01
N VAL A 511 -27.29 -7.68 3.88
CA VAL A 511 -26.33 -7.22 4.89
C VAL A 511 -26.36 -5.70 5.04
N PHE A 512 -25.78 -5.22 6.14
CA PHE A 512 -25.50 -3.81 6.40
C PHE A 512 -24.09 -3.45 5.91
N SER A 513 -23.72 -2.18 5.95
CA SER A 513 -22.32 -1.71 5.83
C SER A 513 -21.57 -2.30 4.63
N VAL A 514 -22.16 -2.22 3.44
CA VAL A 514 -21.48 -2.70 2.22
C VAL A 514 -20.40 -1.72 1.82
N ASN A 515 -19.15 -2.17 1.91
CA ASN A 515 -17.95 -1.43 1.51
C ASN A 515 -17.59 -1.66 0.04
N GLY A 516 -18.05 -2.76 -0.57
CA GLY A 516 -17.73 -3.09 -1.95
C GLY A 516 -18.66 -4.16 -2.52
N MET A 517 -18.82 -4.16 -3.84
CA MET A 517 -19.68 -5.12 -4.54
C MET A 517 -19.17 -5.35 -5.95
N ALA A 518 -19.20 -6.61 -6.42
CA ALA A 518 -18.94 -6.95 -7.81
C ALA A 518 -19.98 -7.95 -8.32
N CYS A 519 -20.60 -7.67 -9.46
CA CYS A 519 -21.50 -8.62 -10.14
C CYS A 519 -20.67 -9.56 -11.01
N TYR A 520 -20.53 -10.82 -10.59
CA TYR A 520 -19.66 -11.80 -11.26
C TYR A 520 -20.36 -12.72 -12.24
N ASN A 521 -21.69 -12.76 -12.20
CA ASN A 521 -22.46 -13.51 -13.19
C ASN A 521 -23.86 -12.94 -13.32
N MET A 522 -24.35 -12.87 -14.55
CA MET A 522 -25.72 -12.52 -14.88
C MET A 522 -26.26 -13.54 -15.89
N THR A 523 -27.42 -14.11 -15.59
CA THR A 523 -28.16 -14.97 -16.52
C THR A 523 -29.43 -14.27 -16.95
N ALA A 524 -30.22 -14.89 -17.82
CA ALA A 524 -31.52 -14.35 -18.23
C ALA A 524 -32.45 -14.08 -17.03
N THR A 525 -32.32 -14.85 -15.95
CA THR A 525 -33.24 -14.82 -14.80
C THR A 525 -32.58 -14.42 -13.49
N GLU A 526 -31.24 -14.40 -13.41
CA GLU A 526 -30.52 -14.29 -12.13
C GLU A 526 -29.35 -13.32 -12.20
N CYS A 527 -29.00 -12.76 -11.04
CA CYS A 527 -27.79 -11.98 -10.83
C CYS A 527 -27.03 -12.53 -9.63
N TYR A 528 -25.71 -12.58 -9.74
CA TYR A 528 -24.83 -13.05 -8.68
C TYR A 528 -23.78 -11.99 -8.36
N PHE A 529 -23.61 -11.73 -7.07
CA PHE A 529 -22.72 -10.69 -6.56
C PHE A 529 -21.74 -11.25 -5.53
N TYR A 530 -20.51 -10.77 -5.56
CA TYR A 530 -19.69 -10.65 -4.37
C TYR A 530 -20.05 -9.34 -3.68
N VAL A 531 -20.19 -9.38 -2.36
CA VAL A 531 -20.45 -8.21 -1.50
C VAL A 531 -19.52 -8.31 -0.31
N VAL A 532 -18.82 -7.23 0.02
CA VAL A 532 -17.94 -7.15 1.20
C VAL A 532 -18.52 -6.19 2.24
N THR A 533 -18.50 -6.62 3.50
CA THR A 533 -18.93 -5.83 4.67
C THR A 533 -17.91 -6.02 5.79
N GLY A 534 -17.19 -4.95 6.15
CA GLY A 534 -16.19 -5.01 7.22
C GLY A 534 -15.14 -6.11 7.02
N GLY A 535 -14.73 -6.34 5.77
CA GLY A 535 -13.78 -7.41 5.41
C GLY A 535 -14.40 -8.80 5.23
N VAL A 536 -15.69 -9.02 5.50
CA VAL A 536 -16.36 -10.32 5.26
C VAL A 536 -17.00 -10.34 3.87
N TRP A 537 -16.56 -11.27 3.04
CA TRP A 537 -16.99 -11.42 1.65
C TRP A 537 -18.11 -12.46 1.54
N LYS A 538 -19.16 -12.09 0.83
CA LYS A 538 -20.35 -12.91 0.65
C LYS A 538 -20.69 -13.04 -0.82
N ARG A 539 -21.02 -14.26 -1.25
CA ARG A 539 -21.77 -14.49 -2.48
C ARG A 539 -23.25 -14.30 -2.22
N VAL A 540 -23.90 -13.48 -3.03
CA VAL A 540 -25.34 -13.22 -2.96
C VAL A 540 -25.95 -13.54 -4.32
N ARG A 541 -27.06 -14.29 -4.31
CA ARG A 541 -27.84 -14.63 -5.51
C ARG A 541 -29.19 -13.94 -5.46
N TYR A 542 -29.60 -13.36 -6.57
CA TYR A 542 -30.93 -12.78 -6.77
C TYR A 542 -31.59 -13.37 -8.00
N LEU A 543 -32.92 -13.53 -7.94
CA LEU A 543 -33.73 -13.60 -9.16
C LEU A 543 -33.99 -12.17 -9.62
N LYS A 544 -33.88 -11.88 -10.91
CA LYS A 544 -34.21 -10.55 -11.46
C LYS A 544 -35.66 -10.13 -11.19
N SER A 545 -36.55 -11.11 -11.01
CA SER A 545 -37.95 -10.92 -10.65
C SER A 545 -38.21 -10.70 -9.15
N SER A 546 -37.19 -10.78 -8.30
CA SER A 546 -37.32 -10.65 -6.85
C SER A 546 -36.35 -9.63 -6.28
N ALA A 547 -36.87 -8.68 -5.49
CA ALA A 547 -36.04 -7.72 -4.78
C ALA A 547 -35.21 -8.36 -3.65
N THR A 548 -35.54 -9.58 -3.22
CA THR A 548 -34.91 -10.24 -2.05
C THR A 548 -33.88 -11.26 -2.49
N ALA A 549 -32.76 -11.32 -1.75
CA ALA A 549 -31.72 -12.32 -1.97
C ALA A 549 -32.27 -13.74 -1.76
N GLN A 550 -31.98 -14.63 -2.70
CA GLN A 550 -32.36 -16.04 -2.63
C GLN A 550 -31.38 -16.86 -1.80
N SER A 551 -30.11 -16.47 -1.82
CA SER A 551 -29.08 -17.04 -0.95
C SER A 551 -28.01 -16.02 -0.63
N THR A 552 -27.33 -16.22 0.50
CA THR A 552 -26.18 -15.44 0.94
C THR A 552 -25.22 -16.38 1.64
N THR A 553 -23.99 -16.47 1.14
CA THR A 553 -22.98 -17.41 1.66
C THR A 553 -21.67 -16.68 1.84
N THR A 554 -21.09 -16.72 3.05
CA THR A 554 -19.74 -16.22 3.28
C THR A 554 -18.75 -17.07 2.49
N VAL A 555 -17.85 -16.44 1.75
CA VAL A 555 -16.82 -17.11 0.95
C VAL A 555 -15.42 -16.92 1.50
N PHE A 556 -15.16 -15.77 2.10
CA PHE A 556 -13.84 -15.37 2.56
C PHE A 556 -13.98 -14.28 3.62
N SER A 557 -12.99 -14.19 4.52
CA SER A 557 -12.83 -13.10 5.48
C SER A 557 -11.46 -12.49 5.27
N GLY A 558 -11.42 -11.26 4.78
CA GLY A 558 -10.22 -10.49 4.48
C GLY A 558 -9.92 -9.39 5.50
N PRO A 559 -8.97 -8.49 5.17
CA PRO A 559 -8.62 -7.35 6.02
C PRO A 559 -9.82 -6.45 6.31
N PRO A 560 -9.92 -5.89 7.53
CA PRO A 560 -10.88 -4.83 7.79
C PRO A 560 -10.57 -3.62 6.91
N GLY A 561 -11.57 -2.77 6.67
CA GLY A 561 -11.41 -1.62 5.78
C GLY A 561 -11.24 -1.99 4.31
N THR A 562 -11.59 -3.22 3.91
CA THR A 562 -11.70 -3.61 2.50
C THR A 562 -12.74 -2.73 1.81
N GLU A 563 -12.37 -2.04 0.75
CA GLU A 563 -13.23 -1.11 -0.01
C GLU A 563 -13.25 -1.45 -1.49
N ASP A 564 -14.45 -1.31 -2.08
CA ASP A 564 -14.82 -1.53 -3.48
C ASP A 564 -14.36 -2.88 -4.05
N LEU A 565 -15.00 -3.38 -5.11
CA LEU A 565 -14.62 -4.67 -5.69
C LEU A 565 -14.61 -4.58 -7.21
N VAL A 566 -13.56 -5.10 -7.84
CA VAL A 566 -13.49 -5.22 -9.30
C VAL A 566 -13.15 -6.64 -9.72
N LEU A 567 -13.67 -7.07 -10.87
CA LEU A 567 -13.40 -8.39 -11.43
C LEU A 567 -12.28 -8.33 -12.47
N VAL A 568 -11.29 -9.22 -12.32
CA VAL A 568 -10.20 -9.40 -13.27
C VAL A 568 -10.10 -10.87 -13.65
N GLY A 569 -10.73 -11.22 -14.77
CA GLY A 569 -10.92 -12.63 -15.12
C GLY A 569 -11.77 -13.33 -14.06
N THR A 570 -11.22 -14.37 -13.42
CA THR A 570 -11.88 -15.12 -12.35
C THR A 570 -11.53 -14.60 -10.94
N GLN A 571 -10.68 -13.58 -10.84
CA GLN A 571 -10.21 -13.02 -9.57
C GLN A 571 -11.03 -11.80 -9.21
N VAL A 572 -11.28 -11.57 -7.93
CA VAL A 572 -11.83 -10.32 -7.43
C VAL A 572 -10.71 -9.52 -6.78
N TRP A 573 -10.53 -8.28 -7.20
CA TRP A 573 -9.53 -7.38 -6.66
C TRP A 573 -10.19 -6.28 -5.84
N THR A 574 -9.46 -5.77 -4.86
CA THR A 574 -9.95 -4.76 -3.92
C THR A 574 -8.78 -4.01 -3.27
N THR A 575 -9.09 -2.95 -2.53
CA THR A 575 -8.12 -2.20 -1.72
C THR A 575 -8.52 -2.21 -0.25
N SER A 576 -7.66 -1.70 0.61
CA SER A 576 -7.98 -1.54 2.03
C SER A 576 -7.57 -0.18 2.55
N GLU A 577 -8.51 0.55 3.17
CA GLU A 577 -8.26 1.86 3.78
C GLU A 577 -7.16 1.80 4.85
N THR A 578 -7.01 0.65 5.50
CA THR A 578 -6.05 0.42 6.58
C THR A 578 -4.60 0.59 6.16
N GLY A 579 -4.35 0.61 4.85
CA GLY A 579 -3.07 1.01 4.28
C GLY A 579 -2.74 2.50 4.47
N GLY A 580 -3.74 3.36 4.59
CA GLY A 580 -3.55 4.80 4.68
C GLY A 580 -2.92 5.24 5.99
N ARG A 581 -2.03 6.24 5.92
CA ARG A 581 -1.31 6.78 7.09
C ARG A 581 -2.22 7.18 8.24
N TYR A 582 -3.39 7.76 7.95
CA TYR A 582 -4.40 8.10 8.96
C TYR A 582 -4.79 6.89 9.82
N TYR A 583 -5.05 5.74 9.21
CA TYR A 583 -5.46 4.54 9.95
C TYR A 583 -4.29 3.90 10.69
N GLN A 584 -3.09 3.98 10.13
CA GLN A 584 -1.86 3.50 10.74
C GLN A 584 -1.49 4.25 12.02
N LYS A 585 -1.75 5.56 12.07
CA LYS A 585 -1.28 6.46 13.15
C LYS A 585 -2.36 7.14 13.96
N GLY A 586 -3.37 7.67 13.28
CA GLY A 586 -4.40 8.52 13.87
C GLY A 586 -5.55 7.73 14.45
N ALA A 587 -6.10 6.81 13.65
CA ALA A 587 -7.28 6.04 14.06
C ALA A 587 -6.94 4.86 15.00
N GLY A 588 -5.67 4.47 15.10
CA GLY A 588 -5.22 3.41 16.01
C GLY A 588 -5.71 2.02 15.63
N TRP A 589 -5.77 1.70 14.32
CA TRP A 589 -6.19 0.37 13.88
C TRP A 589 -5.05 -0.65 14.05
N ASP A 590 -5.40 -1.86 14.48
CA ASP A 590 -4.42 -2.92 14.74
C ASP A 590 -4.08 -3.77 13.50
N ASN A 591 -4.90 -3.73 12.45
CA ASN A 591 -4.68 -4.50 11.23
C ASN A 591 -4.39 -3.57 10.07
N LEU A 592 -3.24 -3.77 9.42
CA LEU A 592 -2.72 -2.86 8.38
C LEU A 592 -2.53 -3.61 7.07
N PHE A 593 -3.21 -3.15 6.02
CA PHE A 593 -3.19 -3.81 4.72
C PHE A 593 -2.95 -2.80 3.56
N PRO A 594 -1.69 -2.41 3.32
CA PRO A 594 -1.32 -1.36 2.36
C PRO A 594 -1.26 -1.82 0.89
N PHE A 595 -2.16 -2.73 0.50
CA PHE A 595 -2.09 -3.37 -0.81
C PHE A 595 -3.41 -3.24 -1.58
N LEU A 596 -3.27 -3.16 -2.90
CA LEU A 596 -4.24 -3.66 -3.85
C LEU A 596 -4.03 -5.17 -3.93
N PHE A 597 -5.07 -5.96 -3.67
CA PHE A 597 -4.94 -7.41 -3.62
C PHE A 597 -6.06 -8.12 -4.34
N GLY A 598 -5.71 -9.24 -4.95
CA GLY A 598 -6.61 -10.12 -5.67
C GLY A 598 -6.90 -11.38 -4.87
N VAL A 599 -8.16 -11.79 -4.85
CA VAL A 599 -8.62 -13.06 -4.29
C VAL A 599 -9.21 -13.97 -5.37
N SER A 600 -9.11 -15.28 -5.18
CA SER A 600 -9.81 -16.32 -5.94
C SER A 600 -10.85 -17.01 -5.04
N PRO A 601 -12.03 -16.38 -4.86
CA PRO A 601 -13.04 -16.77 -3.87
C PRO A 601 -13.95 -17.95 -4.25
#